data_AF-A0A940SX25-F1
#
_entry.id   AF-A0A940SX25-F1
#
_cell.length_a   1.000
_cell.length_b   1.000
_cell.length_c   1.000
_cell.angle_alpha   90.00
_cell.angle_beta   90.00
_cell.angle_gamma   90.00
#
_symmetry.space_group_name_H-M   'P 1'
#
loop_
_entity.id
_entity.type
_entity.pdbx_description
1 polymer ?
#
loop_
_entity_poly.entity_id
_entity_poly.type
_entity_poly.pdbx_seq_one_letter_code
_entity_poly.pdbx_strand_id
1 'polypeptide(L)' 'MTTSVKALARNLSRIENTFNYSFSNGPLKGTINKMKVIKRVAYGYQSFLNFIYRILVSCNLMQKSNLANIDRVA' A
#
# COMPACT_ATOMS: atom_id res chain seq x y z
N MET A 1 27.50 -13.14 4.08
CA MET A 1 27.21 -11.82 4.70
C MET A 1 27.81 -10.63 3.94
N THR A 2 28.42 -10.80 2.76
CA THR A 2 29.08 -9.70 2.03
C THR A 2 28.09 -8.79 1.27
N THR A 3 26.95 -9.33 0.83
CA THR A 3 25.92 -8.60 0.08
C THR A 3 25.17 -7.58 0.94
N SER A 4 24.78 -7.96 2.16
CA SER A 4 24.11 -7.07 3.11
C SER A 4 25.00 -5.89 3.52
N VAL A 5 26.29 -6.12 3.77
CA VAL A 5 27.25 -5.07 4.12
C VAL A 5 27.44 -4.08 2.96
N LYS A 6 27.55 -4.58 1.72
CA LYS A 6 27.60 -3.72 0.52
C LYS A 6 26.32 -2.92 0.33
N ALA A 7 25.14 -3.51 0.59
CA ALA A 7 23.87 -2.80 0.52
C ALA A 7 23.75 -1.72 1.60
N LEU A 8 24.22 -1.98 2.82
CA LEU A 8 24.26 -0.99 3.89
C LEU A 8 25.15 0.19 3.49
N ALA A 9 26.38 -0.07 3.07
CA ALA A 9 27.33 0.96 2.63
C ALA A 9 26.77 1.84 1.50
N ARG A 10 26.09 1.24 0.52
CA ARG A 10 25.44 1.97 -0.59
C ARG A 10 24.29 2.87 -0.16
N ASN A 11 23.62 2.56 0.96
CA ASN A 11 22.43 3.28 1.41
C ASN A 11 22.68 4.17 2.64
N LEU A 12 23.93 4.33 3.10
CA LEU A 12 24.26 5.11 4.31
C LEU A 12 23.67 6.52 4.29
N SER A 13 23.85 7.26 3.20
CA SER A 13 23.30 8.63 3.06
C SER A 13 21.78 8.68 3.21
N ARG A 14 21.07 7.65 2.74
CA ARG A 14 19.62 7.55 2.88
C ARG A 14 19.22 7.22 4.32
N ILE A 15 20.00 6.41 5.02
CA ILE A 15 19.79 6.07 6.43
C ILE A 15 20.02 7.30 7.31
N GLU A 16 21.09 8.07 7.07
CA GLU A 16 21.34 9.35 7.76
C GLU A 16 20.16 10.31 7.59
N ASN A 17 19.66 10.45 6.36
CA ASN A 17 18.48 11.26 6.09
C ASN A 17 17.24 10.80 6.86
N THR A 18 17.06 9.52 7.15
CA THR A 18 15.89 9.05 7.92
C THR A 18 15.84 9.55 9.36
N PHE A 19 16.98 9.91 9.95
CA PHE A 19 17.00 10.48 11.31
C PHE A 19 16.60 11.95 11.36
N ASN A 20 16.66 12.66 10.22
CA ASN A 20 16.31 14.07 10.13
C ASN A 20 14.80 14.32 10.03
N TYR A 21 14.02 13.30 9.64
CA TYR A 21 12.57 13.41 9.48
C TYR A 21 11.84 12.66 10.59
N SER A 22 10.76 13.25 11.10
CA SER A 22 9.87 12.63 12.09
C SER A 22 8.93 11.56 11.48
N PHE A 23 8.92 11.43 10.15
CA PHE A 23 8.08 10.48 9.44
C PHE A 23 8.72 9.10 9.39
N SER A 24 8.01 8.10 9.92
CA SER A 24 8.40 6.70 9.76
C SER A 24 7.77 6.08 8.51
N ASN A 25 8.38 5.03 7.97
CA ASN A 25 7.79 4.19 6.93
C ASN A 25 6.61 3.33 7.44
N GLY A 26 6.21 3.48 8.71
CA GLY A 26 5.17 2.68 9.37
C GLY A 26 3.82 2.72 8.63
N PRO A 27 3.25 3.90 8.35
CA PRO A 27 1.99 4.01 7.60
C PRO A 27 2.06 3.34 6.23
N LEU A 28 3.14 3.56 5.47
CA LEU A 28 3.35 2.96 4.15
C LEU A 28 3.42 1.42 4.24
N LYS A 29 4.18 0.88 5.20
CA LYS A 29 4.28 -0.56 5.45
C LYS A 29 2.93 -1.15 5.88
N GLY A 30 2.17 -0.42 6.69
CA GLY A 30 0.80 -0.76 7.10
C GLY A 30 -0.13 -0.93 5.90
N THR A 31 -0.14 0.05 4.99
CA THR A 31 -0.94 0.00 3.76
C THR A 31 -0.56 -1.20 2.87
N ILE A 32 0.74 -1.42 2.64
CA ILE A 32 1.23 -2.56 1.84
C ILE A 32 0.82 -3.89 2.47
N ASN A 33 0.91 -4.01 3.80
CA ASN A 33 0.50 -5.22 4.50
C ASN A 33 -1.01 -5.46 4.39
N LYS A 34 -1.82 -4.40 4.50
CA LYS A 34 -3.28 -4.48 4.30
C LYS A 34 -3.61 -5.00 2.90
N MET A 35 -2.98 -4.47 1.86
CA MET A 35 -3.12 -4.96 0.48
C MET A 35 -2.70 -6.43 0.32
N LYS A 36 -1.58 -6.84 0.95
CA LYS A 36 -1.12 -8.24 0.93
C LYS A 36 -2.11 -9.19 1.62
N VAL A 37 -2.74 -8.77 2.71
CA VAL A 37 -3.79 -9.55 3.39
C VAL A 37 -5.01 -9.70 2.48
N ILE A 38 -5.49 -8.61 1.88
CA ILE A 38 -6.63 -8.65 0.96
C ILE A 38 -6.33 -9.58 -0.22
N LYS A 39 -5.11 -9.51 -0.79
CA LYS A 39 -4.67 -10.42 -1.86
C LYS A 39 -4.72 -11.88 -1.46
N ARG A 40 -4.30 -12.23 -0.23
CA ARG A 40 -4.35 -13.62 0.25
C ARG A 40 -5.79 -14.12 0.43
N VAL A 41 -6.69 -13.27 0.91
CA VAL A 41 -8.11 -13.63 1.15
C VAL A 41 -8.93 -13.58 -0.15
N ALA A 42 -8.45 -12.91 -1.20
CA ALA A 42 -9.14 -12.79 -2.48
C ALA A 42 -8.97 -14.02 -3.40
N TYR A 43 -8.38 -15.11 -2.92
CA TYR A 43 -8.36 -16.36 -3.67
C TYR A 43 -9.79 -16.84 -3.94
N GLY A 44 -10.11 -17.16 -5.21
CA GLY A 44 -11.47 -17.51 -5.63
C GLY A 44 -12.34 -16.34 -6.10
N TYR A 45 -11.80 -15.12 -6.20
CA TYR A 45 -12.52 -14.00 -6.81
C TYR A 45 -12.69 -14.24 -8.32
N GLN A 46 -13.94 -14.24 -8.78
CA GLN A 46 -14.26 -14.41 -10.21
C GLN A 46 -13.92 -13.18 -11.06
N SER A 47 -13.87 -11.99 -10.44
CA SER A 47 -13.57 -10.72 -11.11
C SER A 47 -12.40 -10.00 -10.45
N PHE A 48 -11.42 -9.63 -11.26
CA PHE A 48 -10.29 -8.81 -10.83
C PHE A 48 -10.74 -7.40 -10.40
N LEU A 49 -11.80 -6.87 -11.01
CA LEU A 49 -12.36 -5.57 -10.62
C LEU A 49 -12.85 -5.58 -9.18
N ASN A 50 -13.53 -6.66 -8.75
CA ASN A 50 -13.98 -6.80 -7.36
C ASN A 50 -12.80 -6.83 -6.36
N PHE A 51 -11.66 -7.38 -6.76
CA PHE A 51 -10.45 -7.36 -5.96
C PHE A 51 -9.90 -5.93 -5.81
N ILE A 52 -9.86 -5.15 -6.91
CA ILE A 52 -9.44 -3.75 -6.90
C ILE A 52 -10.38 -2.88 -6.06
N TYR A 53 -11.70 -3.01 -6.24
CA TYR A 53 -12.68 -2.28 -5.44
C TYR A 53 -12.53 -2.59 -3.95
N ARG A 54 -12.33 -3.85 -3.58
CA ARG A 54 -12.10 -4.23 -2.18
C ARG A 54 -10.85 -3.58 -1.62
N ILE A 55 -9.75 -3.49 -2.37
CA ILE A 55 -8.55 -2.75 -1.93
C ILE A 55 -8.87 -1.26 -1.74
N LEU A 56 -9.53 -0.63 -2.71
CA LEU A 56 -9.83 0.80 -2.67
C LEU A 56 -10.73 1.17 -1.48
N VAL A 57 -11.78 0.39 -1.23
CA VAL A 57 -12.65 0.54 -0.06
C VAL A 57 -11.86 0.30 1.23
N SER A 58 -11.16 -0.84 1.33
CA SER A 58 -10.48 -1.25 2.56
C SER A 58 -9.34 -0.31 2.95
N CYS A 59 -8.66 0.30 1.97
CA CYS A 59 -7.60 1.28 2.22
C CYS A 59 -8.12 2.72 2.32
N ASN A 60 -9.45 2.94 2.30
CA ASN A 60 -10.07 4.27 2.26
C ASN A 60 -9.54 5.17 1.12
N LEU A 61 -9.18 4.56 -0.01
CA LEU A 61 -8.67 5.24 -1.20
C LEU A 61 -9.77 5.56 -2.22
N MET A 62 -11.01 5.14 -1.94
CA MET A 62 -12.16 5.51 -2.76
C MET A 62 -12.47 7.01 -2.57
N GLN A 63 -12.36 7.79 -3.64
CA GLN A 63 -12.75 9.19 -3.63
C GLN A 63 -14.28 9.31 -3.60
N LYS A 64 -14.82 10.10 -2.66
CA LYS A 64 -16.27 10.33 -2.50
C LYS A 64 -16.93 10.90 -3.77
N SER A 65 -16.17 11.59 -4.63
CA SER A 65 -16.64 12.12 -5.91
C SER A 65 -17.17 11.02 -6.86
N ASN A 66 -16.70 9.78 -6.73
CA ASN A 66 -17.15 8.66 -7.56
C ASN A 66 -18.44 7.98 -7.03
N LEU A 67 -18.76 8.08 -5.73
CA LEU A 67 -20.04 7.57 -5.21
C LEU A 67 -21.23 8.38 -5.76
N ALA A 68 -21.10 9.70 -5.77
CA ALA A 68 -22.15 10.61 -6.23
C ALA A 68 -22.51 10.47 -7.72
N ASN A 69 -21.68 9.77 -8.51
CA ASN A 69 -21.96 9.46 -9.91
C ASN A 69 -22.51 8.05 -10.12
N ILE A 70 -22.28 7.11 -9.20
CA ILE A 70 -22.86 5.75 -9.29
C ILE A 70 -24.34 5.81 -8.92
N ASP A 71 -24.71 6.58 -7.90
CA ASP A 71 -26.11 6.76 -7.46
C ASP A 71 -26.97 7.55 -8.47
N ARG A 72 -26.38 8.10 -9.54
CA ARG A 72 -27.07 8.81 -10.64
C ARG A 72 -27.23 7.97 -11.90
N VAL A 73 -26.52 6.85 -11.99
CA VAL A 73 -26.52 5.96 -13.16
C VAL A 73 -27.19 4.61 -12.84
N ALA A 74 -27.44 4.32 -11.56
CA ALA A 74 -28.39 3.30 -11.10
C ALA A 74 -29.82 3.88 -11.07
#